data_AF-A0AAT9QM78-F1
#
_entry.id   AF-A0AAT9QM78-F1
#
_cell.length_a   1.000
_cell.length_b   1.000
_cell.length_c   1.000
_cell.angle_alpha   90.00
_cell.angle_beta   90.00
_cell.angle_gamma   90.00
#
_symmetry.space_group_name_H-M   'P 1'
#
loop_
_entity.id
_entity.type
_entity.pdbx_description
1 polymer ?
#
loop_
_entity_poly.entity_id
_entity_poly.type
_entity_poly.pdbx_seq_one_letter_code
_entity_poly.pdbx_strand_id
1 'polypeptide(L)' 'MQVQGPFKTFSHVHGFEPTATGSVMTDHVEFTAPLGVLGRAVEHLFLARYLERLIRDRGRFLAGHPQNPL' A
#
# COMPACT_ATOMS: atom_id res chain seq x y z
N MET A 1 10.22 -3.08 1.35
CA MET A 1 10.18 -3.59 2.74
C MET A 1 10.68 -2.53 3.70
N GLN A 2 10.10 -2.45 4.89
CA GLN A 2 10.52 -1.50 5.93
C GLN A 2 11.63 -2.11 6.81
N VAL A 3 12.72 -1.38 6.98
CA VAL A 3 13.83 -1.75 7.88
C VAL A 3 13.70 -1.07 9.26
N GLN A 4 13.24 0.19 9.29
CA GLN A 4 12.93 0.93 10.51
C GLN A 4 11.63 1.71 10.31
N GLY A 5 10.77 1.75 11.34
CA GLY A 5 9.50 2.46 11.29
C GLY A 5 8.46 1.89 12.25
N PRO A 6 7.20 2.38 12.17
CA PRO A 6 6.20 2.13 13.19
C PRO A 6 5.58 0.73 13.10
N PHE A 7 5.66 0.05 11.96
CA PHE A 7 5.12 -1.31 11.81
C PHE A 7 6.11 -2.37 12.33
N LYS A 8 5.58 -3.45 12.91
CA LYS A 8 6.39 -4.64 13.25
C LYS A 8 6.96 -5.29 12.00
N THR A 9 6.13 -5.39 10.95
CA THR A 9 6.55 -5.74 9.59
C THR A 9 5.75 -4.91 8.61
N PHE A 10 6.38 -4.52 7.51
CA PHE A 10 5.70 -3.86 6.41
C PHE A 10 6.37 -4.21 5.08
N SER A 11 5.60 -4.79 4.17
CA SER A 11 5.96 -5.08 2.79
C SER A 11 4.97 -4.37 1.88
N HIS A 12 5.49 -3.59 0.94
CA HIS A 12 4.71 -3.01 -0.13
C HIS A 12 5.47 -3.27 -1.43
N VAL A 13 4.83 -4.01 -2.33
CA VAL A 13 5.37 -4.37 -3.63
C VAL A 13 4.45 -3.80 -4.70
N HIS A 14 5.06 -3.17 -5.70
CA HIS A 14 4.36 -2.68 -6.88
C HIS A 14 4.61 -3.65 -8.03
N GLY A 15 3.55 -4.28 -8.55
CA GLY A 15 3.58 -5.01 -9.80
C GLY A 15 3.14 -4.10 -10.95
N PHE A 16 3.82 -4.19 -12.09
CA PHE A 16 3.45 -3.45 -13.29
C PHE A 16 3.34 -4.41 -14.47
N GLU A 17 2.20 -4.38 -15.14
CA GLU A 17 1.96 -5.13 -16.36
C GLU A 17 1.77 -4.15 -17.53
N PRO A 18 2.58 -4.23 -18.59
CA PRO A 18 2.41 -3.34 -19.74
C PRO A 18 1.10 -3.64 -20.48
N THR A 19 0.52 -2.59 -21.05
CA THR A 19 -0.68 -2.62 -21.90
C THR A 19 -0.40 -1.86 -23.20
N ALA A 20 -1.34 -1.88 -24.15
CA ALA A 20 -1.17 -1.17 -25.43
C ALA A 20 -0.94 0.34 -25.27
N THR A 21 -1.41 0.96 -24.18
CA THR A 21 -1.42 2.42 -24.01
C THR A 21 -0.79 2.88 -22.69
N GLY A 22 -0.12 2.00 -21.95
CA GLY A 22 0.40 2.30 -20.61
C GLY A 22 0.68 1.02 -19.81
N SER A 23 0.42 1.03 -18.51
CA SER A 23 0.55 -0.16 -17.65
C SER A 23 -0.60 -0.27 -16.65
N VAL A 24 -0.89 -1.49 -16.22
CA VAL A 24 -1.69 -1.77 -15.03
C VAL A 24 -0.73 -1.90 -13.85
N MET A 25 -0.90 -1.06 -12.83
CA MET A 25 -0.17 -1.16 -11.57
C MET A 25 -1.03 -1.88 -10.54
N THR A 26 -0.45 -2.89 -9.89
CA THR A 26 -1.07 -3.63 -8.78
C THR A 26 -0.23 -3.43 -7.52
N ASP A 27 -0.84 -2.91 -6.47
CA ASP A 27 -0.22 -2.73 -5.16
C ASP A 27 -0.49 -3.94 -4.25
N HIS A 28 0.55 -4.64 -3.82
CA HIS A 28 0.45 -5.68 -2.79
C HIS A 28 1.03 -5.18 -1.48
N VAL A 29 0.21 -5.10 -0.43
CA VAL A 29 0.61 -4.59 0.89
C VAL A 29 0.33 -5.62 1.98
N GLU A 30 1.38 -5.95 2.72
CA GLU A 30 1.34 -6.82 3.89
C GLU A 30 1.96 -6.08 5.08
N PHE A 31 1.30 -6.13 6.23
CA PHE A 31 1.82 -5.45 7.42
C PHE A 31 1.40 -6.15 8.72
N THR A 32 2.18 -5.88 9.77
CA THR A 32 1.82 -6.21 11.15
C THR A 32 1.81 -4.95 12.01
N ALA A 33 0.67 -4.68 12.65
CA ALA A 33 0.48 -3.48 13.48
C ALA A 33 1.39 -3.44 14.73
N PRO A 34 1.80 -2.23 15.17
CA PRO A 34 2.70 -2.04 16.31
C PRO A 34 2.18 -2.54 17.67
N LEU A 35 0.90 -2.31 18.03
CA LEU A 35 0.50 -2.42 19.44
C LEU A 35 0.18 -3.83 19.95
N GLY A 36 0.06 -3.93 21.28
CA GLY A 36 -0.20 -5.10 22.15
C GLY A 36 -1.62 -5.68 22.08
N VAL A 37 -1.94 -6.65 22.95
CA VAL A 37 -3.17 -7.50 22.92
C VAL A 37 -4.50 -6.77 23.21
N LEU A 38 -4.48 -5.64 23.92
CA LEU A 38 -5.70 -4.86 24.21
C LEU A 38 -5.93 -3.83 23.10
N GLY A 39 -6.99 -3.99 22.32
CA GLY A 39 -7.35 -3.07 21.22
C GLY A 39 -6.76 -3.42 19.84
N ARG A 40 -5.93 -4.46 19.73
CA ARG A 40 -5.19 -4.81 18.49
C ARG A 40 -6.08 -5.06 17.29
N ALA A 41 -7.21 -5.74 17.45
CA ALA A 41 -8.10 -6.07 16.34
C ALA A 41 -8.76 -4.81 15.76
N VAL A 42 -9.21 -3.92 16.64
CA VAL A 42 -9.84 -2.65 16.26
C VAL A 42 -8.81 -1.73 15.60
N GLU A 43 -7.64 -1.55 16.22
CA GLU A 43 -6.51 -0.81 15.63
C GLU A 43 -6.11 -1.38 14.26
N HIS A 44 -5.94 -2.70 14.16
CA HIS A 44 -5.54 -3.36 12.91
C HIS A 44 -6.58 -3.14 11.82
N LEU A 45 -7.87 -3.24 12.14
CA LEU A 45 -8.93 -2.97 11.17
C LEU A 45 -8.91 -1.51 10.72
N PHE A 46 -8.80 -0.55 11.65
CA PHE A 46 -8.69 0.87 11.30
C PHE A 46 -7.46 1.16 10.45
N LEU A 47 -6.32 0.57 10.80
CA LEU A 47 -5.06 0.74 10.08
C LEU A 47 -5.11 0.12 8.68
N ALA A 48 -5.71 -1.07 8.55
CA ALA A 48 -5.94 -1.71 7.25
C ALA A 48 -6.81 -0.84 6.35
N ARG A 49 -7.93 -0.32 6.87
CA ARG A 49 -8.82 0.57 6.11
C ARG A 49 -8.15 1.90 5.76
N TYR A 50 -7.35 2.44 6.66
CA TYR A 50 -6.58 3.66 6.41
C TYR A 50 -5.56 3.45 5.28
N LEU A 51 -4.77 2.38 5.35
CA LEU A 51 -3.78 2.06 4.33
C LEU A 51 -4.43 1.78 2.97
N GLU A 52 -5.53 1.02 2.94
CA GLU A 52 -6.28 0.77 1.70
C GLU A 52 -6.73 2.09 1.06
N ARG A 53 -7.31 3.00 1.85
CA ARG A 53 -7.73 4.32 1.36
C ARG A 53 -6.55 5.12 0.83
N LEU A 54 -5.45 5.19 1.60
CA LEU A 54 -4.25 5.93 1.20
C LEU A 54 -3.67 5.42 -0.13
N ILE A 55 -3.55 4.10 -0.27
CA ILE A 55 -3.02 3.45 -1.48
C ILE A 55 -3.95 3.70 -2.66
N ARG A 56 -5.27 3.58 -2.46
CA ARG A 56 -6.26 3.86 -3.51
C ARG A 56 -6.23 5.32 -3.95
N ASP A 57 -6.08 6.25 -3.01
CA ASP A 57 -5.99 7.68 -3.30
C ASP A 57 -4.72 8.01 -4.10
N ARG A 58 -3.58 7.41 -3.72
CA ARG A 58 -2.33 7.48 -4.49
C ARG A 58 -2.50 6.87 -5.89
N GLY A 59 -3.13 5.70 -6.00
CA GLY A 59 -3.37 5.02 -7.27
C GLY A 59 -4.16 5.89 -8.25
N ARG A 60 -5.21 6.59 -7.76
CA ARG A 60 -5.95 7.55 -8.59
C ARG A 60 -5.11 8.74 -9.02
N PHE A 61 -4.29 9.28 -8.12
CA PHE A 61 -3.37 10.37 -8.47
C PHE A 61 -2.38 9.95 -9.56
N LEU A 62 -1.79 8.75 -9.42
CA LEU A 62 -0.84 8.20 -10.38
C LEU A 62 -1.49 7.87 -11.73
N ALA A 63 -2.72 7.36 -11.76
CA ALA A 63 -3.46 7.14 -13.00
C ALA A 63 -3.76 8.45 -13.76
N GLY A 64 -3.88 9.57 -13.04
CA GLY A 64 -4.06 10.90 -13.62
C GLY A 64 -2.77 11.58 -14.07
N HIS A 65 -1.59 11.02 -13.75
CA HIS A 65 -0.30 11.51 -14.21
C HIS A 65 0.28 10.57 -15.27
N PRO A 66 0.69 11.06 -16.46
CA PRO A 66 1.35 10.21 -17.45
C PRO A 66 2.65 9.68 -16.86
N GLN A 67 2.75 8.35 -16.75
CA GLN A 67 3.91 7.66 -16.21
C GLN A 67 5.00 7.63 -17.29
N ASN A 68 6.16 8.20 -17.00
CA ASN A 68 7.32 8.14 -17.89
C ASN A 68 7.98 6.76 -17.76
N PRO A 69 8.03 5.93 -18.81
CA PRO A 69 8.73 4.66 -18.75
C PRO A 69 10.23 4.94 -18.70
N LEU A 70 10.91 4.44 -17.66
CA LEU A 70 12.37 4.37 -17.60
C LEU A 70 12.90 3.39 -18.66
#